data_AF-A0A9J6FDI7-F1
#
_entry.id   AF-A0A9J6FDI7-F1
#
_cell.length_a   1.000
_cell.length_b   1.000
_cell.length_c   1.000
_cell.angle_alpha   90.00
_cell.angle_beta   90.00
_cell.angle_gamma   90.00
#
_symmetry.space_group_name_H-M   'P 1'
#
loop_
_entity.id
_entity.type
_entity.pdbx_description
1 polymer ?
#
loop_
_entity_poly.entity_id
_entity_poly.type
_entity_poly.pdbx_seq_one_letter_code
_entity_poly.pdbx_strand_id
1 'polypeptide(L)'
;MATFAFLLSLLTEASWWRVQWLRVQPWGQFLDRTKFSMPQSAREAEQRMRNNWERFGRNYGVLFLGAFSGFVLLSPRLLLSVLYTAGVCKALKINVETFTLGGRMHFHQYERISFAASLTLYFLYANGVCAAVGWALVPSLAVGISHAAAYTPPSSYRQHKKVARRLTYD
;
A
#
# COMPACT_ATOMS: atom_id res chain seq x y z
N MET A 1 -16.58 13.14 23.81
CA MET A 1 -15.55 13.78 22.96
C MET A 1 -14.71 12.76 22.20
N ALA A 2 -14.02 11.80 22.85
CA ALA A 2 -13.13 10.83 22.19
C ALA A 2 -13.83 9.86 21.19
N THR A 3 -15.06 9.42 21.48
CA THR A 3 -15.86 8.55 20.61
C THR A 3 -16.28 9.22 19.30
N PHE A 4 -16.55 10.54 19.33
CA PHE A 4 -16.94 11.30 18.15
C PHE A 4 -15.74 11.52 17.21
N ALA A 5 -14.57 11.89 17.76
CA ALA A 5 -13.33 12.02 17.00
C ALA A 5 -12.89 10.70 16.35
N PHE A 6 -13.16 9.56 17.01
CA PHE A 6 -12.86 8.22 16.49
C PHE A 6 -13.83 7.76 15.40
N LEU A 7 -15.13 8.05 15.54
CA LEU A 7 -16.08 7.82 14.44
C LEU A 7 -15.70 8.67 13.22
N LEU A 8 -15.30 9.92 13.45
CA LEU A 8 -14.76 10.77 12.40
C LEU A 8 -13.50 10.16 11.78
N SER A 9 -12.57 9.64 12.58
CA SER A 9 -11.31 9.04 12.07
C SER A 9 -11.58 7.79 11.23
N LEU A 10 -12.49 6.91 11.68
CA LEU A 10 -12.91 5.74 10.90
C LEU A 10 -13.63 6.12 9.61
N LEU A 11 -14.48 7.15 9.64
CA LEU A 11 -15.14 7.68 8.44
C LEU A 11 -14.14 8.33 7.48
N THR A 12 -13.10 9.01 7.98
CA THR A 12 -12.02 9.57 7.15
C THR A 12 -11.10 8.49 6.57
N GLU A 13 -10.80 7.42 7.30
CA GLU A 13 -10.02 6.30 6.76
C GLU A 13 -10.83 5.51 5.72
N ALA A 14 -12.12 5.30 5.98
CA ALA A 14 -13.03 4.68 5.01
C ALA A 14 -13.18 5.52 3.74
N SER A 15 -13.24 6.86 3.86
CA SER A 15 -13.34 7.75 2.70
C SER A 15 -12.02 7.82 1.92
N TRP A 16 -10.88 7.85 2.61
CA TRP A 16 -9.57 7.80 1.97
C TRP A 16 -9.41 6.52 1.15
N TRP A 17 -9.78 5.36 1.70
CA TRP A 17 -9.71 4.10 0.94
C TRP A 17 -10.59 4.11 -0.29
N ARG A 18 -11.81 4.62 -0.19
CA ARG A 18 -12.72 4.78 -1.35
C ARG A 18 -12.08 5.66 -2.42
N VAL A 19 -11.47 6.78 -2.04
CA VAL A 19 -10.78 7.68 -2.98
C VAL A 19 -9.61 6.96 -3.66
N GLN A 20 -8.83 6.14 -2.94
CA GLN A 20 -7.74 5.39 -3.56
C GLN A 20 -8.25 4.33 -4.55
N TRP A 21 -9.33 3.62 -4.20
CA TRP A 21 -9.96 2.64 -5.09
C TRP A 21 -10.52 3.27 -6.36
N LEU A 22 -11.14 4.45 -6.25
CA LEU A 22 -11.64 5.20 -7.40
C LEU A 22 -10.54 5.70 -8.35
N ARG A 23 -9.29 5.77 -7.88
CA ARG A 23 -8.12 6.18 -8.69
C ARG A 23 -7.48 5.01 -9.43
N VAL A 24 -7.88 3.77 -9.15
CA VAL A 24 -7.45 2.60 -9.93
C VAL A 24 -7.97 2.75 -11.34
N GLN A 25 -7.09 2.63 -12.34
CA GLN A 25 -7.50 2.72 -13.73
C GLN A 25 -8.28 1.46 -14.12
N PRO A 26 -9.26 1.57 -15.04
CA PRO A 26 -10.00 0.41 -15.53
C PRO A 26 -9.05 -0.69 -16.05
N TRP A 27 -9.27 -1.94 -15.63
CA TRP A 27 -8.41 -3.06 -16.01
C TRP A 27 -8.37 -3.32 -17.51
N GLY A 28 -9.46 -3.06 -18.23
CA GLY A 28 -9.48 -3.17 -19.69
C GLY A 28 -8.49 -2.22 -20.37
N GLN A 29 -8.26 -1.04 -19.78
CA GLN A 29 -7.25 -0.11 -20.26
C GLN A 29 -5.84 -0.52 -19.83
N PHE A 30 -5.68 -1.04 -18.62
CA PHE A 30 -4.40 -1.56 -18.14
C PHE A 30 -3.92 -2.74 -19.00
N LEU A 31 -4.83 -3.64 -19.39
CA LEU A 31 -4.52 -4.85 -20.16
C LEU A 31 -4.72 -4.68 -21.67
N ASP A 32 -4.83 -3.45 -22.17
CA ASP A 32 -5.03 -3.18 -23.60
C ASP A 32 -3.77 -3.55 -24.40
N ARG A 33 -3.77 -4.77 -24.96
CA ARG A 33 -2.67 -5.33 -25.74
C ARG A 33 -2.31 -4.50 -26.95
N THR A 34 -3.24 -3.71 -27.50
CA THR A 34 -3.00 -2.86 -28.67
C THR A 34 -2.03 -1.70 -28.38
N LYS A 35 -1.81 -1.39 -27.10
CA LYS A 35 -0.92 -0.31 -26.65
C LYS A 35 0.48 -0.78 -26.30
N PHE A 36 0.73 -2.08 -26.27
CA PHE A 36 2.06 -2.61 -25.96
C PHE A 36 2.96 -2.51 -27.19
N SER A 37 4.10 -1.87 -27.03
CA SER A 37 5.14 -1.80 -28.04
C SER A 37 6.51 -1.80 -27.38
N MET A 38 7.52 -2.36 -28.04
CA MET A 38 8.88 -2.33 -27.52
C MET A 38 9.44 -0.90 -27.65
N PRO A 39 10.00 -0.31 -26.58
CA PRO A 39 10.61 1.02 -26.67
C PRO A 39 11.83 0.97 -27.60
N GLN A 40 11.99 1.99 -28.45
CA GLN A 40 13.09 2.06 -29.43
C GLN A 40 14.41 2.51 -28.79
N SER A 41 14.35 3.11 -27.59
CA SER A 41 15.53 3.57 -26.85
C SER A 41 15.30 3.54 -25.34
N ALA A 42 16.40 3.53 -24.58
CA ALA A 42 16.35 3.63 -23.12
C ALA A 42 15.67 4.92 -22.63
N ARG A 43 15.91 6.04 -23.32
CA ARG A 43 15.28 7.34 -23.02
C ARG A 43 13.76 7.30 -23.22
N GLU A 44 13.31 6.60 -24.26
CA GLU A 44 11.88 6.39 -24.48
C GLU A 44 11.27 5.50 -23.39
N ALA A 45 11.94 4.40 -23.04
CA ALA A 45 11.51 3.49 -21.98
C ALA A 45 11.34 4.23 -20.65
N GLU A 46 12.31 5.06 -20.27
CA GLU A 46 12.28 5.88 -19.06
C GLU A 46 11.12 6.88 -19.07
N GLN A 47 10.87 7.54 -20.22
CA GLN A 47 9.74 8.46 -20.38
C GLN A 47 8.39 7.73 -20.27
N ARG A 48 8.27 6.54 -20.89
CA ARG A 48 7.07 5.70 -20.79
C ARG A 48 6.85 5.27 -19.34
N MET A 49 7.90 4.80 -18.66
CA MET A 49 7.86 4.42 -17.25
C MET A 49 7.31 5.54 -16.37
N ARG A 50 7.87 6.75 -16.44
CA ARG A 50 7.36 7.89 -15.64
C ARG A 50 5.88 8.17 -15.88
N ASN A 51 5.47 8.25 -17.14
CA ASN A 51 4.08 8.58 -17.48
C ASN A 51 3.12 7.47 -17.04
N ASN A 52 3.51 6.20 -17.23
CA ASN A 52 2.69 5.06 -16.85
C ASN A 52 2.70 4.82 -15.34
N TRP A 53 3.74 5.23 -14.62
CA TRP A 53 3.79 5.18 -13.16
C TRP A 53 2.78 6.15 -12.54
N GLU A 54 2.71 7.38 -13.05
CA GLU A 54 1.70 8.36 -12.62
C GLU A 54 0.28 7.88 -12.92
N ARG A 55 0.07 7.21 -14.05
CA ARG A 55 -1.24 6.75 -14.50
C ARG A 55 -1.71 5.46 -13.80
N PHE A 56 -0.87 4.43 -13.82
CA PHE A 56 -1.21 3.06 -13.39
C PHE A 56 -0.60 2.70 -12.03
N GLY A 57 0.02 3.64 -11.32
CA GLY A 57 0.64 3.40 -10.01
C GLY A 57 -0.27 2.68 -9.02
N ARG A 58 -1.57 2.99 -9.05
CA ARG A 58 -2.57 2.31 -8.20
C ARG A 58 -2.81 0.86 -8.64
N ASN A 59 -2.87 0.56 -9.94
CA ASN A 59 -2.98 -0.80 -10.45
C ASN A 59 -1.76 -1.65 -10.05
N TYR A 60 -0.54 -1.10 -10.12
CA TYR A 60 0.66 -1.80 -9.62
C TYR A 60 0.59 -2.08 -8.12
N GLY A 61 0.06 -1.14 -7.33
CA GLY A 61 -0.23 -1.36 -5.91
C GLY A 61 -1.22 -2.50 -5.68
N VAL A 62 -2.28 -2.60 -6.50
CA VAL A 62 -3.24 -3.72 -6.42
C VAL A 62 -2.58 -5.05 -6.75
N LEU A 63 -1.68 -5.10 -7.75
CA LEU A 63 -0.91 -6.31 -8.05
C LEU A 63 -0.06 -6.76 -6.86
N PHE A 64 0.65 -5.81 -6.23
CA PHE A 64 1.42 -6.08 -5.02
C PHE A 64 0.56 -6.60 -3.87
N LEU A 65 -0.57 -5.93 -3.58
CA LEU A 65 -1.47 -6.33 -2.51
C LEU A 65 -2.10 -7.71 -2.76
N GLY A 66 -2.44 -8.01 -4.01
CA GLY A 66 -2.93 -9.33 -4.42
C GLY A 66 -1.88 -10.42 -4.21
N ALA A 67 -0.64 -10.19 -4.66
CA ALA A 67 0.47 -11.13 -4.45
C ALA A 67 0.76 -11.34 -2.96
N PHE A 68 0.85 -10.26 -2.18
CA PHE A 68 1.09 -10.32 -0.73
C PHE A 68 -0.04 -11.04 0.01
N SER A 69 -1.29 -10.78 -0.37
CA SER A 69 -2.45 -11.47 0.19
C SER A 69 -2.42 -12.97 -0.14
N GLY A 70 -1.96 -13.35 -1.33
CA GLY A 70 -1.68 -14.75 -1.69
C GLY A 70 -0.69 -15.40 -0.72
N PHE A 71 0.44 -14.75 -0.42
CA PHE A 71 1.39 -15.27 0.57
C PHE A 71 0.77 -15.44 1.95
N VAL A 72 -0.01 -14.45 2.41
CA VAL A 72 -0.68 -14.51 3.71
C VAL A 72 -1.65 -15.69 3.77
N LEU A 73 -2.55 -15.81 2.79
CA LEU A 73 -3.58 -16.85 2.78
C LEU A 73 -3.02 -18.27 2.68
N LEU A 74 -1.93 -18.44 1.91
CA LEU A 74 -1.30 -19.75 1.71
C LEU A 74 -0.37 -20.15 2.86
N SER A 75 -0.01 -19.22 3.75
CA SER A 75 0.95 -19.46 4.84
C SER A 75 0.28 -19.36 6.21
N PRO A 76 0.06 -20.49 6.92
CA PRO A 76 -0.57 -20.47 8.25
C PRO A 76 0.10 -19.53 9.26
N ARG A 77 1.44 -19.42 9.21
CA ARG A 77 2.23 -18.53 10.09
C ARG A 77 1.94 -17.03 9.87
N LEU A 78 1.68 -16.63 8.62
CA LEU A 78 1.36 -15.24 8.29
C LEU A 78 -0.09 -14.91 8.69
N LEU A 79 -1.01 -15.86 8.58
CA LEU A 79 -2.36 -15.71 9.13
C LEU A 79 -2.32 -15.52 10.65
N LEU A 80 -1.54 -16.32 11.39
CA LEU A 80 -1.35 -16.14 12.83
C LEU A 80 -0.77 -14.75 13.14
N SER A 81 0.12 -14.24 12.31
CA SER A 81 0.68 -12.89 12.43
C SER A 81 -0.38 -11.79 12.30
N VAL A 82 -1.32 -11.94 11.37
CA VAL A 82 -2.46 -11.03 11.21
C VAL A 82 -3.38 -11.10 12.43
N LEU A 83 -3.73 -12.31 12.89
CA LEU A 83 -4.61 -12.51 14.05
C LEU A 83 -3.98 -11.95 15.33
N TYR A 84 -2.69 -12.20 15.55
CA TYR A 84 -1.94 -11.66 16.67
C TYR A 84 -1.96 -10.13 16.66
N THR A 85 -1.64 -9.51 15.52
CA THR A 85 -1.63 -8.05 15.38
C THR A 85 -3.01 -7.45 15.64
N ALA A 86 -4.06 -8.06 15.07
CA ALA A 86 -5.44 -7.64 15.34
C ALA A 86 -5.81 -7.78 16.82
N GLY A 87 -5.37 -8.85 17.48
CA GLY A 87 -5.53 -9.08 18.90
C GLY A 87 -4.86 -8.02 19.76
N VAL A 88 -3.60 -7.68 19.47
CA VAL A 88 -2.86 -6.60 20.14
C VAL A 88 -3.55 -5.25 19.94
N CYS A 89 -3.95 -4.90 18.72
CA CYS A 89 -4.69 -3.67 18.45
C CYS A 89 -6.01 -3.60 19.22
N LYS A 90 -6.75 -4.71 19.30
CA LYS A 90 -7.99 -4.80 20.08
C LYS A 90 -7.72 -4.66 21.58
N ALA A 91 -6.69 -5.32 22.09
CA ALA A 91 -6.31 -5.26 23.50
C ALA A 91 -5.87 -3.84 23.94
N LEU A 92 -5.13 -3.13 23.08
CA LEU A 92 -4.76 -1.73 23.29
C LEU A 92 -5.97 -0.80 23.27
N LYS A 93 -6.99 -1.10 22.45
CA LYS A 93 -8.23 -0.30 22.38
C LYS A 93 -9.14 -0.49 23.60
N ILE A 94 -9.21 -1.69 24.17
CA ILE A 94 -10.11 -2.00 25.29
C ILE A 94 -9.56 -1.48 26.63
N ASN A 95 -8.24 -1.51 26.84
CA ASN A 95 -7.63 -1.13 28.11
C ASN A 95 -7.17 0.34 28.11
N VAL A 96 -8.11 1.27 28.31
CA VAL A 96 -7.81 2.71 28.42
C VAL A 96 -7.17 3.05 29.77
N GLU A 97 -7.52 2.32 30.82
CA GLU A 97 -6.97 2.50 32.17
C GLU A 97 -5.71 1.65 32.37
N THR A 98 -4.86 2.11 33.28
CA THR A 98 -3.46 1.73 33.47
C THR A 98 -3.21 0.22 33.43
N PHE A 99 -2.38 -0.22 32.49
CA PHE A 99 -1.89 -1.61 32.49
C PHE A 99 -0.89 -1.75 33.63
N THR A 100 -1.29 -2.49 34.66
CA THR A 100 -0.45 -2.76 35.84
C THR A 100 0.22 -4.11 35.68
N LEU A 101 1.54 -4.11 35.50
CA LEU A 101 2.32 -5.34 35.51
C LEU A 101 2.77 -5.61 36.96
N GLY A 102 2.31 -6.73 37.53
CA GLY A 102 2.68 -7.13 38.90
C GLY A 102 2.19 -6.19 40.02
N GLY A 103 1.14 -5.40 39.78
CA GLY A 103 0.50 -4.55 40.80
C GLY A 103 1.33 -3.35 41.28
N ARG A 104 2.50 -3.08 40.69
CA ARG A 104 3.41 -2.00 41.12
C ARG A 104 3.94 -1.11 39.99
N MET A 105 3.96 -1.61 38.75
CA MET A 105 4.45 -0.86 37.59
C MET A 105 3.27 -0.23 36.85
N HIS A 106 3.16 1.09 36.91
CA HIS A 106 2.18 1.85 36.13
C HIS A 106 2.82 2.32 34.83
N PHE A 107 2.47 1.69 33.71
CA PHE A 107 2.96 2.13 32.41
C PHE A 107 2.09 3.26 31.87
N HIS A 108 2.72 4.35 31.46
CA HIS A 108 2.03 5.44 30.77
C HIS A 108 1.59 4.99 29.37
N GLN A 109 0.56 5.64 28.80
CA GLN A 109 0.00 5.26 27.50
C GLN A 109 1.06 5.13 26.38
N TYR A 110 2.05 6.02 26.33
CA TYR A 110 3.10 5.98 25.31
C TYR A 110 4.02 4.76 25.47
N GLU A 111 4.33 4.35 26.70
CA GLU A 111 5.19 3.20 27.01
C GLU A 111 4.49 1.90 26.62
N ARG A 112 3.19 1.80 26.91
CA ARG A 112 2.36 0.64 26.54
C ARG A 112 2.29 0.47 25.03
N ILE A 113 2.02 1.55 24.30
CA ILE A 113 1.95 1.52 22.83
C ILE A 113 3.32 1.18 22.26
N SER A 114 4.40 1.79 22.76
CA SER A 114 5.77 1.54 22.28
C SER A 114 6.20 0.10 22.52
N PHE A 115 5.89 -0.45 23.69
CA PHE A 115 6.18 -1.84 24.04
C PHE A 115 5.39 -2.81 23.17
N ALA A 116 4.07 -2.61 23.04
CA ALA A 116 3.21 -3.44 22.22
C ALA A 116 3.60 -3.37 20.73
N ALA A 117 3.93 -2.18 20.23
CA ALA A 117 4.42 -1.99 18.87
C ALA A 117 5.75 -2.74 18.64
N SER A 118 6.71 -2.61 19.56
CA SER A 118 8.00 -3.29 19.46
C SER A 118 7.85 -4.82 19.46
N LEU A 119 7.04 -5.35 20.38
CA LEU A 119 6.77 -6.79 20.45
C LEU A 119 6.04 -7.28 19.19
N THR A 120 5.10 -6.49 18.66
CA THR A 120 4.41 -6.80 17.42
C THR A 120 5.35 -6.80 16.23
N LEU A 121 6.19 -5.77 16.08
CA LEU A 121 7.18 -5.70 15.00
C LEU A 121 8.16 -6.88 15.07
N TYR A 122 8.64 -7.23 16.26
CA TYR A 122 9.47 -8.41 16.45
C TYR A 122 8.75 -9.70 16.06
N PHE A 123 7.49 -9.87 16.49
CA PHE A 123 6.69 -11.04 16.13
C PHE A 123 6.46 -11.16 14.61
N LEU A 124 6.14 -10.05 13.94
CA LEU A 124 5.99 -10.00 12.48
C LEU A 124 7.30 -10.36 11.77
N TYR A 125 8.43 -9.83 12.25
CA TYR A 125 9.75 -10.16 11.72
C TYR A 125 10.06 -11.66 11.87
N ALA A 126 9.89 -12.21 13.08
CA ALA A 126 10.17 -13.61 13.40
C ALA A 126 9.30 -14.58 12.59
N ASN A 127 8.08 -14.17 12.21
CA ASN A 127 7.18 -14.95 11.36
C ASN A 127 7.43 -14.77 9.85
N GLY A 128 8.48 -14.04 9.46
CA GLY A 128 8.90 -13.92 8.08
C GLY A 128 8.05 -12.96 7.24
N VAL A 129 7.34 -12.01 7.87
CA VAL A 129 6.53 -11.01 7.15
C VAL A 129 7.41 -10.18 6.21
N CYS A 130 8.62 -9.82 6.63
CA CYS A 130 9.57 -9.09 5.77
C CYS A 130 9.94 -9.89 4.51
N ALA A 131 10.17 -11.21 4.66
CA ALA A 131 10.45 -12.07 3.53
C ALA A 131 9.23 -12.18 2.59
N ALA A 132 8.02 -12.31 3.15
CA ALA A 132 6.79 -12.34 2.36
C ALA A 132 6.57 -11.03 1.58
N VAL A 133 6.84 -9.88 2.20
CA VAL A 133 6.82 -8.58 1.52
C VAL A 133 7.84 -8.55 0.38
N GLY A 134 9.09 -8.99 0.62
CA GLY A 134 10.11 -9.03 -0.42
C GLY A 134 9.71 -9.91 -1.61
N TRP A 135 9.24 -11.13 -1.34
CA TRP A 135 8.79 -12.08 -2.36
C TRP A 135 7.51 -11.66 -3.08
N ALA A 136 6.66 -10.82 -2.48
CA ALA A 136 5.54 -10.17 -3.18
C ALA A 136 5.99 -8.97 -4.00
N LEU A 137 6.93 -8.18 -3.48
CA LEU A 137 7.35 -6.91 -4.06
C LEU A 137 8.15 -7.11 -5.34
N VAL A 138 9.14 -8.01 -5.34
CA VAL A 138 10.00 -8.27 -6.50
C VAL A 138 9.21 -8.62 -7.77
N PRO A 139 8.34 -9.64 -7.80
CA PRO A 139 7.58 -9.96 -9.00
C PRO A 139 6.60 -8.85 -9.39
N SER A 140 5.99 -8.16 -8.41
CA SER A 140 5.07 -7.06 -8.67
C SER A 140 5.77 -5.87 -9.33
N LEU A 141 6.97 -5.53 -8.86
CA LEU A 141 7.81 -4.51 -9.48
C LEU A 141 8.30 -4.95 -10.85
N ALA A 142 8.71 -6.20 -11.03
CA ALA A 142 9.12 -6.71 -12.33
C ALA A 142 7.99 -6.56 -13.36
N VAL A 143 6.78 -7.04 -13.04
CA VAL A 143 5.59 -6.88 -13.88
C VAL A 143 5.26 -5.40 -14.09
N GLY A 144 5.30 -4.58 -13.04
CA GLY A 144 4.99 -3.16 -13.10
C GLY A 144 5.96 -2.38 -13.98
N ILE A 145 7.26 -2.63 -13.86
CA ILE A 145 8.32 -2.00 -14.67
C ILE A 145 8.21 -2.45 -16.13
N SER A 146 8.06 -3.76 -16.38
CA SER A 146 7.87 -4.28 -17.74
C SER A 146 6.63 -3.69 -18.41
N HIS A 147 5.51 -3.64 -17.69
CA HIS A 147 4.28 -3.00 -18.15
C HIS A 147 4.50 -1.50 -18.42
N ALA A 148 5.11 -0.78 -17.47
CA ALA A 148 5.31 0.66 -17.58
C ALA A 148 6.25 1.04 -18.73
N ALA A 149 7.25 0.20 -19.06
CA ALA A 149 8.15 0.42 -20.19
C ALA A 149 7.49 0.08 -21.54
N ALA A 150 6.71 -1.00 -21.59
CA ALA A 150 6.10 -1.50 -22.83
C ALA A 150 4.79 -0.78 -23.21
N TYR A 151 4.04 -0.26 -22.23
CA TYR A 151 2.75 0.38 -22.50
C TYR A 151 2.94 1.77 -23.12
N THR A 152 2.32 2.01 -24.28
CA THR A 152 2.44 3.28 -25.00
C THR A 152 1.37 4.26 -24.52
N PRO A 153 1.74 5.41 -23.91
CA PRO A 153 0.75 6.38 -23.45
C PRO A 153 0.05 7.05 -24.66
N PRO A 154 -1.27 7.29 -24.59
CA PRO A 154 -2.01 8.01 -25.63
C PRO A 154 -1.39 9.37 -25.93
N SER A 155 -1.41 9.79 -27.19
CA SER A 155 -0.93 11.12 -27.62
C SER A 155 -1.67 12.26 -26.91
N SER A 156 -2.98 12.10 -26.67
CA SER A 156 -3.82 13.06 -25.95
C SER A 156 -3.35 13.30 -24.51
N TYR A 157 -2.96 12.25 -23.79
CA TYR A 157 -2.43 12.36 -22.42
C TYR A 157 -1.17 13.24 -22.36
N ARG A 158 -0.26 13.08 -23.33
CA ARG A 158 0.93 13.93 -23.45
C ARG A 158 0.58 15.38 -23.75
N GLN A 159 -0.44 15.64 -24.58
CA GLN A 159 -0.89 17.00 -24.89
C GLN A 159 -1.48 17.68 -23.65
N HIS A 160 -2.39 17.03 -22.91
CA HIS A 160 -2.94 17.57 -21.67
C HIS A 160 -1.85 17.93 -20.64
N LYS A 161 -0.85 17.05 -20.46
CA LYS A 161 0.25 17.31 -19.53
C LYS A 161 1.20 18.44 -19.99
N LYS A 162 1.27 18.71 -21.29
CA LYS A 162 2.02 19.85 -21.85
C LYS A 162 1.24 21.16 -21.67
N VAL A 163 -0.07 21.15 -21.93
CA VAL A 163 -0.94 22.32 -21.75
C VAL A 163 -1.03 22.71 -20.27
N ALA A 164 -1.28 21.75 -19.39
CA ALA A 164 -1.33 21.98 -17.95
C ALA A 164 -0.02 22.57 -17.40
N ARG A 165 1.13 22.15 -17.95
CA ARG A 165 2.43 22.73 -17.57
C ARG A 165 2.59 24.17 -18.02
N ARG A 166 2.10 24.55 -19.20
CA ARG A 166 2.19 25.96 -19.66
C ARG A 166 1.38 26.87 -18.74
N LEU A 167 0.16 26.46 -18.40
CA LEU A 167 -0.75 27.22 -17.53
C LEU A 167 -0.25 27.41 -16.08
N THR A 168 0.71 26.62 -15.61
CA THR A 168 1.31 26.79 -14.27
C THR A 168 2.53 27.71 -14.23
N TYR A 169 3.07 28.09 -15.39
CA TYR A 169 4.26 28.95 -15.50
C TYR A 169 3.99 30.30 -16.20
N ASP A 170 2.76 30.53 -16.66
CA ASP A 170 2.22 31.82 -17.12
C ASP A 170 1.41 32.47 -15.98
#